data_AF-A0A961GEE6-F1
#
_entry.id   AF-A0A961GEE6-F1
#
_cell.length_a   1.000
_cell.length_b   1.000
_cell.length_c   1.000
_cell.angle_alpha   90.00
_cell.angle_beta   90.00
_cell.angle_gamma   90.00
#
_symmetry.space_group_name_H-M   'P 1'
#
loop_
_entity.id
_entity.type
_entity.pdbx_description
1 polymer ?
#
loop_
_entity_poly.entity_id
_entity_poly.type
_entity_poly.pdbx_seq_one_letter_code
_entity_poly.pdbx_strand_id
1 'polypeptide(L)'
;MTVREIRVNVLSRDAMPQGLRVSGQCGGPRKAASGLIDLAQKTAHVQPNTAEGALSIPAAVRADPLQLPLEVTKAHNETIILEATSKEHVKWTMELNWATGGSEGHLQINSDGQPFETG
;
A
#
# COMPACT_ATOMS: atom_id res chain seq x y z
N MET A 1 -11.98 -13.47 7.54
CA MET A 1 -12.27 -12.09 7.08
C MET A 1 -11.84 -11.99 5.64
N THR A 2 -12.55 -11.21 4.84
CA THR A 2 -12.20 -10.98 3.43
C THR A 2 -11.97 -9.50 3.23
N VAL A 3 -10.79 -9.13 2.75
CA VAL A 3 -10.48 -7.78 2.27
C VAL A 3 -11.01 -7.67 0.84
N ARG A 4 -11.91 -6.73 0.59
CA ARG A 4 -12.59 -6.58 -0.71
C ARG A 4 -11.95 -5.51 -1.56
N GLU A 5 -11.50 -4.44 -0.93
CA GLU A 5 -10.96 -3.27 -1.61
C GLU A 5 -9.89 -2.63 -0.74
N ILE A 6 -8.84 -2.12 -1.39
CA ILE A 6 -7.87 -1.22 -0.80
C ILE A 6 -7.80 0.02 -1.70
N ARG A 7 -7.98 1.18 -1.10
CA ARG A 7 -8.02 2.48 -1.77
C ARG A 7 -7.10 3.46 -1.07
N VAL A 8 -6.54 4.38 -1.82
CA VAL A 8 -5.78 5.52 -1.31
C VAL A 8 -6.49 6.81 -1.67
N ASN A 9 -6.51 7.73 -0.71
CA ASN A 9 -6.97 9.10 -0.89
C ASN A 9 -5.79 10.05 -0.69
N VAL A 10 -5.48 10.83 -1.72
CA VAL A 10 -4.48 11.90 -1.67
C VAL A 10 -5.12 13.14 -1.06
N LEU A 11 -4.48 13.64 0.01
CA LEU A 11 -4.94 14.80 0.77
C LEU A 11 -4.33 16.10 0.26
N SER A 12 -3.02 16.10 0.01
CA SER A 12 -2.30 17.25 -0.52
C SER A 12 -1.13 16.83 -1.40
N ARG A 13 -0.69 17.77 -2.23
CA ARG A 13 0.48 17.65 -3.10
C ARG A 13 1.22 18.96 -3.08
N ASP A 14 2.51 18.85 -2.84
CA ASP A 14 3.41 19.97 -2.74
C ASP A 14 4.64 19.70 -3.61
N ALA A 15 5.36 20.78 -3.97
CA ALA A 15 6.62 20.65 -4.68
C ALA A 15 7.58 19.78 -3.87
N MET A 16 8.28 18.88 -4.55
CA MET A 16 9.20 17.97 -3.87
C MET A 16 10.28 18.78 -3.13
N PRO A 17 10.53 18.51 -1.83
CA PRO A 17 11.56 19.20 -1.09
C PRO A 17 12.91 19.11 -1.79
N GLN A 18 13.61 20.22 -1.89
CA GLN A 18 14.99 20.23 -2.39
C GLN A 18 15.90 19.64 -1.30
N GLY A 19 16.58 18.53 -1.58
CA GLY A 19 17.46 17.89 -0.59
C GLY A 19 17.88 16.46 -0.95
N LEU A 20 18.65 15.84 -0.07
CA LEU A 20 19.10 14.45 -0.21
C LEU A 20 17.91 13.50 0.01
N ARG A 21 17.57 12.69 -0.98
CA ARG A 21 16.60 11.60 -0.82
C ARG A 21 17.29 10.45 -0.09
N VAL A 22 16.80 10.12 1.10
CA VAL A 22 17.21 8.93 1.83
C VAL A 22 16.18 7.85 1.56
N SER A 23 16.52 6.89 0.70
CA SER A 23 15.75 5.66 0.55
C SER A 23 16.29 4.62 1.52
N GLY A 24 15.44 4.15 2.42
CA GLY A 24 15.74 3.05 3.34
C GLY A 24 14.78 1.90 3.08
N GLN A 25 15.30 0.72 2.75
CA GLN A 25 14.51 -0.49 2.76
C GLN A 25 14.37 -0.96 4.21
N CYS A 26 13.20 -0.72 4.80
CA CYS A 26 12.88 -1.20 6.14
C CYS A 26 12.11 -2.51 6.03
N GLY A 27 12.74 -3.64 6.38
CA GLY A 27 12.07 -4.94 6.42
C GLY A 27 13.01 -6.11 6.17
N GLY A 28 12.84 -7.19 6.94
CA GLY A 28 13.50 -8.46 6.70
C GLY A 28 12.75 -9.34 5.68
N PRO A 29 13.32 -10.49 5.29
CA PRO A 29 12.67 -11.42 4.36
C PRO A 29 11.33 -11.92 4.93
N ARG A 30 10.25 -11.75 4.16
CA ARG A 30 8.89 -12.25 4.47
C ARG A 30 8.20 -12.68 3.17
N LYS A 31 7.23 -13.59 3.27
CA LYS A 31 6.25 -13.81 2.18
C LYS A 31 5.24 -12.67 2.23
N ALA A 32 4.95 -12.05 1.09
CA ALA A 32 3.99 -10.98 1.01
C ALA A 32 3.23 -11.01 -0.31
N ALA A 33 2.02 -10.43 -0.32
CA ALA A 33 1.38 -9.96 -1.53
C ALA A 33 1.85 -8.52 -1.82
N SER A 34 1.97 -8.13 -3.09
CA SER A 34 2.40 -6.77 -3.45
C SER A 34 1.51 -6.08 -4.47
N GLY A 35 1.31 -4.78 -4.27
CA GLY A 35 0.53 -3.94 -5.17
C GLY A 35 1.17 -2.57 -5.36
N LEU A 36 0.76 -1.90 -6.44
CA LEU A 36 1.22 -0.57 -6.81
C LEU A 36 0.11 0.46 -6.61
N ILE A 37 0.50 1.65 -6.16
CA ILE A 37 -0.38 2.81 -6.03
C ILE A 37 0.26 3.96 -6.78
N ASP A 38 -0.49 4.52 -7.73
CA ASP A 38 -0.14 5.76 -8.40
C ASP A 38 -0.75 6.94 -7.61
N LEU A 39 0.09 7.66 -6.87
CA LEU A 39 -0.35 8.84 -6.12
C LEU A 39 -0.58 10.05 -7.02
N ALA A 40 -0.38 9.94 -8.35
CA ALA A 40 -0.77 10.97 -9.30
C ALA A 40 -2.29 11.10 -9.48
N GLN A 41 -3.08 10.15 -8.94
CA GLN A 41 -4.54 10.24 -8.88
C GLN A 41 -5.02 10.76 -7.51
N LYS A 42 -6.14 11.50 -7.46
CA LYS A 42 -6.72 11.98 -6.19
C LYS A 42 -7.22 10.81 -5.33
N THR A 43 -7.80 9.83 -5.98
CA THR A 43 -8.19 8.55 -5.39
C THR A 43 -7.60 7.46 -6.28
N ALA A 44 -6.86 6.53 -5.68
CA ALA A 44 -6.19 5.46 -6.39
C ALA A 44 -6.60 4.11 -5.80
N HIS A 45 -6.81 3.12 -6.66
CA HIS A 45 -6.99 1.73 -6.25
C HIS A 45 -5.65 1.02 -6.32
N VAL A 46 -5.41 0.09 -5.39
CA VAL A 46 -4.22 -0.77 -5.45
C VAL A 46 -4.33 -1.65 -6.70
N GLN A 47 -3.30 -1.61 -7.53
CA GLN A 47 -3.19 -2.46 -8.71
C GLN A 47 -2.25 -3.64 -8.42
N PRO A 48 -2.49 -4.83 -9.00
CA PRO A 48 -1.57 -5.95 -8.89
C PRO A 48 -0.20 -5.55 -9.44
N ASN A 49 0.87 -5.90 -8.72
CA ASN A 49 2.21 -5.68 -9.23
C ASN A 49 2.60 -6.85 -10.17
N THR A 50 2.45 -6.67 -11.48
CA THR A 50 2.71 -7.75 -12.47
C THR A 50 4.19 -7.92 -12.85
N ALA A 51 5.10 -7.32 -12.08
CA ALA A 51 6.55 -7.51 -12.15
C ALA A 51 7.17 -7.45 -13.57
N GLU A 52 7.44 -6.22 -14.01
CA GLU A 52 8.62 -5.93 -14.84
C GLU A 52 9.25 -4.54 -14.57
N GLY A 53 8.62 -3.67 -13.76
CA GLY A 53 9.05 -2.26 -13.68
C GLY A 53 9.02 -1.55 -12.33
N ALA A 54 8.58 -2.17 -11.24
CA ALA A 54 8.43 -1.42 -9.98
C ALA A 54 8.53 -2.33 -8.77
N LEU A 55 9.75 -2.71 -8.38
CA LEU A 55 10.04 -3.15 -7.03
C LEU A 55 11.48 -2.83 -6.65
N SER A 56 11.65 -1.89 -5.73
CA SER A 56 12.78 -1.92 -4.77
C SER A 56 12.47 -2.89 -3.62
N ILE A 57 11.79 -4.00 -3.90
CA ILE A 57 11.59 -5.08 -2.91
C ILE A 57 12.88 -5.92 -2.89
N PRO A 58 13.46 -6.19 -1.70
CA PRO A 58 14.63 -7.04 -1.60
C PRO A 58 14.39 -8.38 -2.31
N ALA A 59 15.36 -8.87 -3.09
CA ALA A 59 15.23 -10.16 -3.78
C ALA A 59 14.87 -11.35 -2.85
N ALA A 60 15.08 -11.20 -1.54
CA ALA A 60 14.72 -12.16 -0.51
C ALA A 60 13.22 -12.14 -0.11
N VAL A 61 12.44 -11.18 -0.59
CA VAL A 61 10.98 -11.09 -0.37
C VAL A 61 10.31 -11.62 -1.63
N ARG A 62 9.68 -12.79 -1.50
CA ARG A 62 8.80 -13.30 -2.56
C ARG A 62 7.47 -12.56 -2.45
N ALA A 63 7.22 -11.71 -3.44
CA ALA A 63 6.06 -10.86 -3.50
C ALA A 63 5.13 -11.33 -4.63
N ASP A 64 4.08 -12.08 -4.30
CA ASP A 64 3.06 -12.45 -5.30
C ASP A 64 2.20 -11.21 -5.61
N PRO A 65 1.68 -11.03 -6.83
CA PRO A 65 0.79 -9.89 -7.13
C PRO A 65 -0.43 -9.92 -6.21
N LEU A 66 -0.79 -8.78 -5.62
CA LEU A 66 -1.97 -8.66 -4.77
C LEU A 66 -3.22 -8.94 -5.60
N GLN A 67 -4.01 -9.92 -5.17
CA GLN A 67 -5.31 -10.24 -5.75
C GLN A 67 -6.39 -9.97 -4.72
N LEU A 68 -7.37 -9.15 -5.10
CA LEU A 68 -8.57 -8.89 -4.31
C LEU A 68 -9.78 -9.57 -4.97
N PRO A 69 -10.73 -10.12 -4.19
CA PRO A 69 -10.77 -10.11 -2.72
C PRO A 69 -9.73 -11.06 -2.09
N LEU A 70 -9.12 -10.65 -0.97
CA LEU A 70 -8.11 -11.41 -0.23
C LEU A 70 -8.71 -12.02 1.04
N GLU A 71 -8.58 -13.33 1.22
CA GLU A 71 -8.98 -13.99 2.46
C GLU A 71 -7.89 -13.93 3.52
N VAL A 72 -8.27 -13.50 4.73
CA VAL A 72 -7.39 -13.41 5.90
C VAL A 72 -8.00 -14.24 7.03
N THR A 73 -7.22 -15.16 7.58
CA THR A 73 -7.63 -16.06 8.67
C THR A 73 -6.67 -15.95 9.85
N LYS A 74 -7.10 -16.30 11.06
CA LYS A 74 -6.21 -16.29 12.23
C LYS A 74 -5.01 -17.24 12.11
N ALA A 75 -5.13 -18.28 11.28
CA ALA A 75 -4.04 -19.23 11.02
C ALA A 75 -3.10 -18.75 9.90
N HIS A 76 -3.53 -17.79 9.07
CA HIS A 76 -2.80 -17.28 7.92
C HIS A 76 -2.82 -15.75 7.96
N ASN A 77 -1.82 -15.20 8.64
CA ASN A 77 -1.57 -13.77 8.66
C ASN A 77 -0.94 -13.39 7.31
N GLU A 78 -1.60 -12.51 6.57
CA GLU A 78 -1.08 -12.01 5.29
C GLU A 78 -0.35 -10.69 5.47
N THR A 79 0.81 -10.57 4.81
CA THR A 79 1.55 -9.30 4.71
C THR A 79 1.31 -8.73 3.33
N ILE A 80 0.85 -7.48 3.27
CA ILE A 80 0.69 -6.75 2.00
C ILE A 80 1.73 -5.64 1.96
N ILE A 81 2.52 -5.61 0.87
CA ILE A 81 3.47 -4.55 0.58
C ILE A 81 2.86 -3.67 -0.51
N LEU A 82 2.75 -2.38 -0.25
CA LEU A 82 2.24 -1.41 -1.19
C LEU A 82 3.35 -0.45 -1.57
N GLU A 83 3.66 -0.39 -2.86
CA GLU A 83 4.61 0.59 -3.39
C GLU A 83 3.83 1.78 -3.93
N ALA A 84 3.99 2.92 -3.25
CA ALA A 84 3.39 4.18 -3.61
C ALA A 84 4.39 5.02 -4.41
N THR A 85 3.99 5.46 -5.60
CA THR A 85 4.85 6.24 -6.50
C THR A 85 4.30 7.65 -6.70
N SER A 86 5.20 8.63 -6.76
CA SER A 86 4.85 10.04 -6.98
C SER A 86 6.03 10.83 -7.57
N LYS A 87 5.72 11.92 -8.27
CA LYS A 87 6.67 12.97 -8.70
C LYS A 87 6.66 14.21 -7.81
N GLU A 88 5.72 14.26 -6.88
CA GLU A 88 5.46 15.38 -5.95
C GLU A 88 5.62 14.88 -4.51
N HIS A 89 5.73 15.79 -3.56
CA HIS A 89 5.57 15.43 -2.14
C HIS A 89 4.08 15.31 -1.84
N VAL A 90 3.65 14.13 -1.41
CA VAL A 90 2.22 13.78 -1.29
C VAL A 90 1.91 13.35 0.13
N LYS A 91 0.85 13.93 0.69
CA LYS A 91 0.20 13.45 1.91
C LYS A 91 -1.02 12.61 1.55
N TRP A 92 -1.12 11.40 2.08
CA TRP A 92 -2.18 10.46 1.71
C TRP A 92 -2.59 9.54 2.86
N THR A 93 -3.81 9.00 2.76
CA THR A 93 -4.33 7.98 3.68
C THR A 93 -4.81 6.77 2.90
N MET A 94 -4.79 5.61 3.54
CA MET A 94 -5.31 4.37 2.96
C MET A 94 -6.62 3.98 3.62
N GLU A 95 -7.47 3.33 2.84
CA GLU A 95 -8.76 2.82 3.24
C GLU A 95 -8.86 1.36 2.83
N LEU A 96 -9.36 0.53 3.74
CA LEU A 96 -9.55 -0.90 3.53
C LEU A 96 -10.99 -1.27 3.84
N ASN A 97 -11.67 -1.84 2.84
CA ASN A 97 -13.02 -2.39 3.00
C ASN A 97 -12.93 -3.90 3.25
N TRP A 98 -13.60 -4.38 4.29
CA TRP A 98 -13.60 -5.79 4.67
C TRP A 98 -15.00 -6.31 4.96
N ALA A 99 -15.15 -7.63 4.89
CA ALA A 99 -16.34 -8.34 5.36
C ALA A 99 -15.97 -9.61 6.13
N THR A 100 -16.74 -9.97 7.15
CA THR A 100 -16.60 -11.21 7.90
C THR A 100 -17.95 -11.67 8.45
N GLY A 101 -18.37 -12.91 8.13
CA GLY A 101 -19.55 -13.54 8.74
C GLY A 101 -20.83 -12.70 8.74
N GLY A 102 -21.07 -11.90 7.69
CA GLY A 102 -22.24 -11.02 7.57
C GLY A 102 -22.06 -9.59 8.08
N SER A 103 -20.94 -9.28 8.74
CA SER A 103 -20.53 -7.91 9.05
C SER A 103 -19.63 -7.36 7.95
N GLU A 104 -19.72 -6.07 7.68
CA GLU A 104 -18.80 -5.33 6.83
C GLU A 104 -18.27 -4.11 7.57
N GLY A 105 -17.10 -3.64 7.14
CA GLY A 105 -16.50 -2.49 7.78
C GLY A 105 -15.47 -1.82 6.89
N HIS A 106 -15.13 -0.62 7.34
CA HIS A 106 -14.17 0.26 6.70
C HIS A 106 -13.09 0.60 7.72
N LEU A 107 -11.83 0.45 7.33
CA LEU A 107 -10.68 0.79 8.15
C LEU A 107 -9.85 1.85 7.43
N GLN A 108 -9.72 3.02 8.04
CA GLN A 108 -8.74 4.01 7.62
C GLN A 108 -7.39 3.67 8.26
N ILE A 109 -6.35 3.63 7.43
CA ILE A 109 -4.98 3.31 7.80
C ILE A 109 -4.14 4.55 7.51
N ASN A 110 -3.40 4.98 8.54
CA ASN A 110 -2.57 6.17 8.54
C ASN A 110 -1.36 5.96 9.48
N SER A 111 -0.46 6.93 9.56
CA SER A 111 0.71 6.90 10.43
C SER A 111 0.37 7.51 11.79
N ASP A 112 -0.20 6.71 12.69
CA ASP A 112 -0.55 7.12 14.06
C ASP A 112 -1.42 8.40 14.13
N GLY A 113 -2.45 8.46 13.30
CA GLY A 113 -3.35 9.60 13.19
C GLY A 113 -2.89 10.70 12.22
N GLN A 114 -1.68 10.57 11.66
CA GLN A 114 -1.16 11.48 10.62
C GLN A 114 -1.18 10.83 9.24
N PRO A 115 -1.34 11.60 8.15
CA PRO A 115 -1.19 11.07 6.80
C PRO A 115 0.19 10.46 6.58
N PHE A 116 0.26 9.47 5.68
CA PHE A 116 1.54 9.05 5.12
C PHE A 116 2.12 10.15 4.25
N GLU A 117 3.45 10.20 4.17
CA GLU A 117 4.17 11.14 3.31
C GLU A 117 5.04 10.38 2.31
N THR A 118 5.05 10.82 1.05
CA THR A 118 5.88 10.25 -0.02
C THR A 118 6.48 11.38 -0.85
N GLY A 119 7.78 11.31 -1.17
CA GLY A 119 8.54 12.33 -1.91
C GLY A 119 9.92 11.83 -2.28
#